data_AF-A0A150QJB1-F1
#
_entry.id   AF-A0A150QJB1-F1
#
_cell.length_a   1.000
_cell.length_b   1.000
_cell.length_c   1.000
_cell.angle_alpha   90.00
_cell.angle_beta   90.00
_cell.angle_gamma   90.00
#
_symmetry.space_group_name_H-M   'P 1'
#
loop_
_entity.id
_entity.type
_entity.pdbx_description
1 polymer ?
#
loop_
_entity_poly.entity_id
_entity_poly.type
_entity_poly.pdbx_seq_one_letter_code
_entity_poly.pdbx_strand_id
1 'polypeptide(L)'
;MPALRSLALPIAAAASMLGLLFACSERPTNFPDRDGVIAAQAEWCAALARLQRAGANWEHMNACKAAYPTSSPTYLRAMTSCFSRRMEAATESSPDRSQIILECNDEVAVNINPDDPAAKPVIDSRCARMVRCERIPVETCKAGFSKLESAQRAMFTTIYNAAGRYEIIDCLENASCTDNEEAGRQACYKPTSDALLWFPD
;
A
#
# COMPACT_ATOMS: atom_id res chain seq x y z
N MET A 1 -15.09 47.21 59.26
CA MET A 1 -15.54 45.80 59.36
C MET A 1 -16.42 45.48 58.15
N PRO A 2 -16.36 44.23 57.63
CA PRO A 2 -16.46 43.84 56.21
C PRO A 2 -17.93 43.70 55.71
N ALA A 3 -18.22 43.80 54.40
CA ALA A 3 -18.25 42.74 53.36
C ALA A 3 -19.25 41.60 53.70
N LEU A 4 -20.19 41.09 52.88
CA LEU A 4 -20.27 40.78 51.44
C LEU A 4 -21.74 40.39 51.10
N ARG A 5 -22.17 40.55 49.83
CA ARG A 5 -22.95 39.59 48.98
C ARG A 5 -23.57 40.37 47.79
N SER A 6 -22.98 40.25 46.60
CA SER A 6 -23.39 39.34 45.51
C SER A 6 -24.66 39.76 44.77
N LEU A 7 -24.54 40.09 43.48
CA LEU A 7 -25.08 39.28 42.36
C LEU A 7 -24.87 39.95 40.98
N ALA A 8 -24.46 39.09 40.04
CA ALA A 8 -24.71 39.11 38.59
C ALA A 8 -24.01 40.17 37.72
N LEU A 9 -23.05 39.70 36.91
CA LEU A 9 -22.71 40.24 35.60
C LEU A 9 -22.79 39.09 34.58
N PRO A 10 -23.42 39.30 33.40
CA PRO A 10 -23.38 38.35 32.31
C PRO A 10 -22.06 38.57 31.54
N ILE A 11 -21.20 37.54 31.48
CA ILE A 11 -20.04 37.56 30.60
C ILE A 11 -20.46 36.97 29.26
N ALA A 12 -20.45 37.83 28.24
CA ALA A 12 -20.62 37.49 26.85
C ALA A 12 -19.58 36.45 26.42
N ALA A 13 -20.04 35.33 25.87
CA ALA A 13 -19.21 34.35 25.21
C ALA A 13 -18.72 34.91 23.87
N ALA A 14 -17.49 35.44 23.86
CA ALA A 14 -16.75 35.68 22.63
C ALA A 14 -16.25 34.34 22.10
N ALA A 15 -16.99 33.75 21.16
CA ALA A 15 -16.53 32.61 20.37
C ALA A 15 -15.42 33.09 19.42
N SER A 16 -14.18 33.03 19.87
CA SER A 16 -13.01 33.22 19.03
C SER A 16 -12.90 32.05 18.05
N MET A 17 -13.47 32.24 16.86
CA MET A 17 -13.12 31.51 15.65
C MET A 17 -11.64 31.77 15.34
N LEU A 18 -10.76 30.89 15.80
CA LEU A 18 -9.40 30.77 15.29
C LEU A 18 -9.31 29.42 14.60
N GLY A 19 -9.53 29.48 13.28
CA GLY A 19 -9.30 28.40 12.35
C GLY A 19 -7.85 27.92 12.47
N LEU A 20 -7.69 26.72 13.01
CA LEU A 20 -6.51 25.92 12.74
C LEU A 20 -6.71 25.32 11.35
N LEU A 21 -5.93 25.85 10.43
CA LEU A 21 -5.71 25.36 9.09
C LEU A 21 -5.57 23.84 9.12
N PHE A 22 -6.56 23.12 8.61
CA PHE A 22 -6.28 21.79 8.07
C PHE A 22 -5.30 22.02 6.93
N ALA A 23 -4.01 21.81 7.21
CA ALA A 23 -3.04 21.55 6.18
C ALA A 23 -3.50 20.23 5.53
N CYS A 24 -4.39 20.32 4.54
CA CYS A 24 -4.57 19.25 3.59
C CYS A 24 -3.19 19.07 2.97
N SER A 25 -2.46 18.05 3.39
CA SER A 25 -1.32 17.53 2.65
C SER A 25 -1.85 17.30 1.23
N GLU A 26 -1.48 18.18 0.29
CA GLU A 26 -1.87 18.02 -1.10
C GLU A 26 -1.30 16.67 -1.56
N ARG A 27 -2.20 15.71 -1.76
CA ARG A 27 -1.84 14.38 -2.22
C ARG A 27 -1.12 14.52 -3.55
N PRO A 28 0.10 13.96 -3.71
CA PRO A 28 0.79 13.99 -4.99
C PRO A 28 -0.10 13.37 -6.08
N THR A 29 -0.27 14.11 -7.18
CA THR A 29 -1.07 13.65 -8.33
C THR A 29 -0.20 12.98 -9.40
N ASN A 30 1.12 13.07 -9.27
CA ASN A 30 2.06 12.51 -10.22
C ASN A 30 3.18 11.74 -9.50
N PHE A 31 3.46 10.54 -9.98
CA PHE A 31 4.44 9.62 -9.40
C PHE A 31 5.47 9.21 -10.45
N PRO A 32 6.76 9.07 -10.08
CA PRO A 32 7.85 8.87 -11.04
C PRO A 32 7.79 7.53 -11.78
N ASP A 33 7.10 6.53 -11.24
CA ASP A 33 6.95 5.20 -11.86
C ASP A 33 5.62 5.01 -12.60
N ARG A 34 4.82 6.08 -12.75
CA ARG A 34 3.48 6.03 -13.36
C ARG A 34 3.46 5.38 -14.74
N ASP A 35 4.32 5.82 -15.65
CA ASP A 35 4.37 5.27 -17.02
C ASP A 35 4.80 3.80 -17.01
N GLY A 36 5.69 3.42 -16.09
CA GLY A 36 6.09 2.04 -15.87
C GLY A 36 4.93 1.16 -15.41
N VAL A 37 4.08 1.67 -14.51
CA VAL A 37 2.89 0.98 -14.01
C VAL A 37 1.85 0.84 -15.13
N ILE A 38 1.61 1.89 -15.92
CA ILE A 38 0.69 1.85 -17.07
C ILE A 38 1.11 0.76 -18.06
N ALA A 39 2.39 0.71 -18.41
CA ALA A 39 2.92 -0.30 -19.33
C ALA A 39 2.76 -1.72 -18.77
N ALA A 40 3.14 -1.94 -17.51
CA ALA A 40 3.01 -3.24 -16.86
C ALA A 40 1.54 -3.67 -16.70
N GLN A 41 0.62 -2.74 -16.43
CA GLN A 41 -0.81 -3.02 -16.39
C GLN A 41 -1.34 -3.42 -17.76
N ALA A 42 -0.90 -2.77 -18.84
CA ALA A 42 -1.29 -3.17 -20.18
C ALA A 42 -0.84 -4.60 -20.52
N GLU A 43 0.35 -5.02 -20.08
CA GLU A 43 0.85 -6.39 -20.21
C GLU A 43 -0.02 -7.38 -19.43
N TRP A 44 -0.34 -7.07 -18.17
CA TRP A 44 -1.25 -7.87 -17.34
C TRP A 44 -2.63 -8.03 -17.98
N CYS A 45 -3.22 -6.95 -18.48
CA CYS A 45 -4.52 -6.99 -19.17
C CYS A 45 -4.48 -7.83 -20.44
N ALA A 46 -3.39 -7.74 -21.22
CA ALA A 46 -3.22 -8.56 -22.41
C ALA A 46 -3.09 -10.06 -22.05
N ALA A 47 -2.39 -10.38 -20.97
CA ALA A 47 -2.29 -11.74 -20.46
C ALA A 47 -3.65 -12.30 -20.02
N LEU A 48 -4.42 -11.55 -19.23
CA LEU A 48 -5.78 -11.96 -18.83
C LEU A 48 -6.69 -12.17 -20.05
N ALA A 49 -6.66 -11.25 -21.01
CA ALA A 49 -7.44 -11.35 -22.23
C ALA A 49 -7.09 -12.56 -23.10
N ARG A 50 -5.80 -12.94 -23.14
CA ARG A 50 -5.32 -14.15 -23.81
C ARG A 50 -5.85 -15.40 -23.14
N LEU A 51 -5.83 -15.45 -21.80
CA LEU A 51 -6.37 -16.58 -21.03
C LEU A 51 -7.88 -16.77 -21.28
N GLN A 52 -8.63 -15.68 -21.52
CA GLN A 52 -10.04 -15.73 -21.89
C GLN A 52 -10.29 -16.02 -23.39
N ARG A 53 -9.25 -16.22 -24.20
CA ARG A 53 -9.32 -16.38 -25.66
C ARG A 53 -10.07 -15.25 -26.38
N ALA A 54 -10.21 -14.09 -25.73
CA ALA A 54 -10.92 -12.92 -26.26
C ALA A 54 -9.96 -11.88 -26.87
N GLY A 55 -8.70 -11.87 -26.44
CA GLY A 55 -7.68 -10.95 -26.95
C GLY A 55 -8.11 -9.48 -26.83
N ALA A 56 -7.94 -8.69 -27.89
CA ALA A 56 -8.30 -7.26 -27.86
C ALA A 56 -9.80 -7.00 -27.63
N ASN A 57 -10.67 -7.99 -27.90
CA ASN A 57 -12.12 -7.87 -27.76
C ASN A 57 -12.63 -8.31 -26.37
N TRP A 58 -11.72 -8.53 -25.41
CA TRP A 58 -12.12 -8.84 -24.05
C TRP A 58 -12.92 -7.68 -23.44
N GLU A 59 -14.14 -7.95 -22.97
CA GLU A 59 -15.08 -6.91 -22.52
C GLU A 59 -14.55 -6.05 -21.37
N HIS A 60 -13.64 -6.60 -20.55
CA HIS A 60 -13.02 -5.89 -19.45
C HIS A 60 -11.71 -5.18 -19.80
N MET A 61 -11.28 -5.17 -21.06
CA MET A 61 -9.99 -4.60 -21.47
C MET A 61 -9.83 -3.13 -21.03
N ASN A 62 -10.88 -2.32 -21.19
CA ASN A 62 -10.84 -0.91 -20.81
C ASN A 62 -10.82 -0.73 -19.29
N ALA A 63 -11.65 -1.49 -18.57
CA ALA A 63 -11.67 -1.47 -17.10
C ALA A 63 -10.32 -1.88 -16.53
N CYS A 64 -9.72 -2.95 -17.07
CA CYS A 64 -8.41 -3.45 -16.68
C CYS A 64 -7.33 -2.36 -16.84
N LYS A 65 -7.24 -1.72 -18.01
CA LYS A 65 -6.23 -0.68 -18.26
C LYS A 65 -6.44 0.56 -17.39
N ALA A 66 -7.67 0.83 -16.97
CA ALA A 66 -8.03 1.96 -16.12
C ALA A 66 -7.85 1.68 -14.61
N ALA A 67 -7.60 0.44 -14.20
CA ALA A 67 -7.59 0.06 -12.78
C ALA A 67 -6.42 0.60 -11.95
N TYR A 68 -5.31 1.00 -12.58
CA TYR A 68 -4.08 1.52 -11.93
C TYR A 68 -3.75 0.82 -10.59
N PRO A 69 -3.19 -0.41 -10.62
CA PRO A 69 -2.91 -1.15 -9.40
C PRO A 69 -1.83 -0.47 -8.55
N THR A 70 -1.71 -0.89 -7.31
CA THR A 70 -0.68 -0.40 -6.35
C THR A 70 0.64 -1.16 -6.46
N SER A 71 0.74 -2.16 -7.34
CA SER A 71 1.96 -2.92 -7.57
C SER A 71 3.04 -2.12 -8.28
N SER A 72 4.30 -2.40 -7.95
CA SER A 72 5.45 -1.89 -8.68
C SER A 72 5.48 -2.49 -10.09
N PRO A 73 6.03 -1.76 -11.10
CA PRO A 73 6.14 -2.28 -12.46
C PRO A 73 6.89 -3.62 -12.54
N THR A 74 7.93 -3.78 -11.72
CA THR A 74 8.73 -5.00 -11.64
C THR A 74 7.91 -6.17 -11.11
N TYR A 75 7.21 -5.97 -9.99
CA TYR A 75 6.36 -7.00 -9.40
C TYR A 75 5.22 -7.38 -10.36
N LEU A 76 4.53 -6.41 -10.95
CA LEU A 76 3.38 -6.67 -11.84
C LEU A 76 3.77 -7.49 -13.08
N ARG A 77 4.92 -7.19 -13.70
CA ARG A 77 5.42 -8.00 -14.83
C ARG A 77 5.80 -9.41 -14.41
N ALA A 78 6.45 -9.56 -13.26
CA ALA A 78 6.84 -10.86 -12.74
C ALA A 78 5.59 -11.71 -12.41
N MET A 79 4.58 -11.11 -11.78
CA MET A 79 3.28 -11.74 -11.56
C MET A 79 2.58 -12.10 -12.87
N THR A 80 2.61 -11.23 -13.87
CA THR A 80 2.08 -11.49 -15.21
C THR A 80 2.71 -12.75 -15.81
N SER A 81 4.05 -12.80 -15.86
CA SER A 81 4.78 -13.95 -16.40
C SER A 81 4.48 -15.23 -15.64
N CYS A 82 4.50 -15.17 -14.31
CA CYS A 82 4.29 -16.31 -13.45
C CYS A 82 2.87 -16.88 -13.58
N PHE A 83 1.87 -16.00 -13.51
CA PHE A 83 0.46 -16.35 -13.57
C PHE A 83 0.11 -16.94 -14.94
N SER A 84 0.54 -16.31 -16.04
CA SER A 84 0.32 -16.84 -17.38
C SER A 84 0.92 -18.23 -17.55
N ARG A 85 2.18 -18.43 -17.12
CA ARG A 85 2.85 -19.72 -17.24
C ARG A 85 2.12 -20.82 -16.46
N ARG A 86 1.70 -20.54 -15.21
CA ARG A 86 0.96 -21.52 -14.40
C ARG A 86 -0.43 -21.80 -14.94
N MET A 87 -1.16 -20.79 -15.40
CA MET A 87 -2.47 -20.95 -16.03
C MET A 87 -2.40 -21.76 -17.33
N GLU A 88 -1.35 -21.57 -18.14
CA GLU A 88 -1.14 -22.34 -19.38
C GLU A 88 -0.71 -23.80 -19.09
N ALA A 89 0.02 -24.04 -17.99
CA ALA A 89 0.46 -25.36 -17.59
C ALA A 89 -0.61 -26.17 -16.84
N ALA A 90 -1.65 -25.50 -16.32
CA ALA A 90 -2.70 -26.17 -15.58
C ALA A 90 -3.51 -27.09 -16.50
N THR A 91 -3.55 -28.38 -16.15
CA THR A 91 -4.28 -29.41 -16.89
C THR A 91 -5.77 -29.46 -16.51
N GLU A 92 -6.14 -28.80 -15.41
CA GLU A 92 -7.50 -28.68 -14.93
C GLU A 92 -8.29 -27.67 -15.76
N SER A 93 -9.58 -27.95 -15.98
CA SER A 93 -10.47 -27.08 -16.75
C SER A 93 -10.76 -25.74 -16.06
N SER A 94 -10.60 -25.67 -14.73
CA SER A 94 -10.78 -24.46 -13.93
C SER A 94 -9.74 -24.39 -12.80
N PRO A 95 -8.50 -23.97 -13.11
CA PRO A 95 -7.45 -23.87 -12.11
C PRO A 95 -7.82 -22.84 -11.03
N ASP A 96 -7.49 -23.13 -9.77
CA ASP A 96 -7.68 -22.19 -8.67
C ASP A 96 -6.72 -20.99 -8.82
N ARG A 97 -7.28 -19.88 -9.30
CA ARG A 97 -6.53 -18.64 -9.53
C ARG A 97 -5.96 -18.07 -8.24
N SER A 98 -6.66 -18.21 -7.12
CA SER A 98 -6.21 -17.68 -5.82
C SER A 98 -4.96 -18.44 -5.38
N GLN A 99 -4.97 -19.77 -5.51
CA GLN A 99 -3.81 -20.60 -5.23
C GLN A 99 -2.63 -20.25 -6.15
N ILE A 100 -2.87 -20.07 -7.46
CA ILE A 100 -1.83 -19.69 -8.41
C ILE A 100 -1.22 -18.32 -8.05
N ILE A 101 -2.03 -17.36 -7.62
CA ILE A 101 -1.54 -16.04 -7.18
C ILE A 101 -0.66 -16.18 -5.95
N LEU A 102 -1.04 -17.00 -4.96
CA LEU A 102 -0.23 -17.25 -3.77
C LEU A 102 1.13 -17.85 -4.13
N GLU A 103 1.16 -18.89 -4.95
CA GLU A 103 2.40 -19.51 -5.41
C GLU A 103 3.26 -18.55 -6.23
N CYS A 104 2.63 -17.70 -7.03
CA CYS A 104 3.34 -16.68 -7.78
C CYS A 104 3.91 -15.58 -6.88
N ASN A 105 3.21 -15.19 -5.82
CA ASN A 105 3.73 -14.24 -4.84
C ASN A 105 5.01 -14.75 -4.19
N ASP A 106 5.01 -16.01 -3.76
CA ASP A 106 6.19 -16.63 -3.14
C ASP A 106 7.37 -16.68 -4.14
N GLU A 107 7.12 -17.06 -5.40
CA GLU A 107 8.15 -17.08 -6.45
C GLU A 107 8.66 -15.69 -6.83
N VAL A 108 7.78 -14.69 -6.88
CA VAL A 108 8.14 -13.35 -7.35
C VAL A 108 8.85 -12.57 -6.25
N ALA A 109 8.38 -12.66 -5.00
CA ALA A 109 8.92 -11.89 -3.89
C ALA A 109 10.41 -12.18 -3.63
N VAL A 110 10.87 -13.43 -3.82
CA VAL A 110 12.30 -13.79 -3.64
C VAL A 110 13.23 -13.15 -4.69
N ASN A 111 12.69 -12.74 -5.83
CA ASN A 111 13.46 -12.22 -6.97
C ASN A 111 13.43 -10.69 -7.07
N ILE A 112 12.63 -10.02 -6.23
CA ILE A 112 12.58 -8.56 -6.17
C ILE A 112 13.72 -8.07 -5.30
N ASN A 113 14.44 -7.04 -5.76
CA ASN A 113 15.44 -6.37 -4.95
C ASN A 113 14.76 -5.69 -3.73
N PRO A 114 14.98 -6.16 -2.49
CA PRO A 114 14.39 -5.54 -1.31
C PRO A 114 15.12 -4.26 -0.89
N ASP A 115 16.34 -4.05 -1.38
CA ASP A 115 17.24 -2.97 -0.96
C ASP A 115 17.19 -1.79 -1.96
N ASP A 116 16.14 -1.70 -2.77
CA ASP A 116 15.87 -0.56 -3.63
C ASP A 116 15.78 0.73 -2.77
N PRO A 117 16.39 1.86 -3.19
CA PRO A 117 16.31 3.12 -2.44
C PRO A 117 14.88 3.58 -2.12
N ALA A 118 13.90 3.22 -2.95
CA ALA A 118 12.50 3.54 -2.72
C ALA A 118 11.87 2.81 -1.53
N ALA A 119 12.51 1.76 -1.01
CA ALA A 119 12.09 1.05 0.20
C ALA A 119 12.33 1.86 1.49
N LYS A 120 13.40 2.67 1.49
CA LYS A 120 13.89 3.36 2.70
C LYS A 120 12.81 4.24 3.38
N PRO A 121 12.04 5.08 2.68
CA PRO A 121 11.01 5.89 3.32
C PRO A 121 9.92 5.07 4.02
N VAL A 122 9.54 3.91 3.46
CA VAL A 122 8.56 3.01 4.08
C VAL A 122 9.13 2.41 5.37
N ILE A 123 10.39 1.98 5.35
CA ILE A 123 11.07 1.43 6.54
C ILE A 123 11.22 2.50 7.62
N ASP A 124 11.65 3.71 7.24
CA ASP A 124 11.81 4.83 8.17
C ASP A 124 10.46 5.19 8.83
N SER A 125 9.37 5.24 8.06
CA SER A 125 8.01 5.52 8.56
C SER A 125 7.48 4.41 9.47
N ARG A 126 7.74 3.14 9.11
CA ARG A 126 7.41 1.99 9.95
C ARG A 126 8.13 2.06 11.30
N CYS A 127 9.43 2.36 11.28
CA CYS A 127 10.21 2.47 12.51
C CYS A 127 9.83 3.71 13.33
N ALA A 128 9.49 4.83 12.70
CA ALA A 128 8.97 6.01 13.38
C ALA A 128 7.66 5.71 14.13
N ARG A 129 6.76 4.91 13.52
CA ARG A 129 5.56 4.42 14.20
C ARG A 129 5.89 3.54 15.40
N MET A 130 6.81 2.59 15.26
CA MET A 130 7.20 1.69 16.37
C MET A 130 7.83 2.46 17.54
N VAL A 131 8.59 3.52 17.29
CA VAL A 131 9.06 4.44 18.34
C VAL A 131 7.87 5.12 19.02
N ARG A 132 6.96 5.69 18.23
CA ARG A 132 5.82 6.47 18.72
C ARG A 132 4.85 5.63 19.56
N CYS A 133 4.52 4.43 19.10
CA CYS A 133 3.45 3.63 19.67
C CYS A 133 3.91 2.50 20.60
N GLU A 134 5.11 1.94 20.37
CA GLU A 134 5.62 0.80 21.15
C GLU A 134 6.91 1.13 21.92
N ARG A 135 7.43 2.38 21.77
CA ARG A 135 8.70 2.83 22.36
C ARG A 135 9.90 1.98 21.94
N ILE A 136 9.82 1.34 20.78
CA ILE A 136 10.93 0.57 20.20
C ILE A 136 11.89 1.54 19.50
N PRO A 137 13.19 1.61 19.85
CA PRO A 137 14.13 2.51 19.20
C PRO A 137 14.23 2.28 17.67
N VAL A 138 14.43 3.36 16.90
CA VAL A 138 14.55 3.30 15.42
C VAL A 138 15.59 2.27 14.99
N GLU A 139 16.77 2.28 15.60
CA GLU A 139 17.87 1.38 15.24
C GLU A 139 17.52 -0.09 15.52
N THR A 140 16.82 -0.36 16.63
CA THR A 140 16.31 -1.71 16.94
C THR A 140 15.30 -2.18 15.90
N CYS A 141 14.39 -1.29 15.47
CA CYS A 141 13.45 -1.60 14.41
C CYS A 141 14.15 -1.89 13.07
N LYS A 142 15.09 -1.04 12.65
CA LYS A 142 15.86 -1.24 11.40
C LYS A 142 16.68 -2.52 11.42
N ALA A 143 17.34 -2.82 12.54
CA ALA A 143 18.10 -4.05 12.72
C ALA A 143 17.19 -5.30 12.74
N GLY A 144 15.95 -5.17 13.23
CA GLY A 144 14.94 -6.22 13.13
C GLY A 144 14.50 -6.43 11.68
N PHE A 145 14.19 -5.35 10.97
CA PHE A 145 13.78 -5.39 9.57
C PHE A 145 14.85 -5.98 8.65
N SER A 146 16.14 -5.64 8.87
CA SER A 146 17.25 -6.17 8.07
C SER A 146 17.47 -7.68 8.25
N LYS A 147 16.94 -8.29 9.32
CA LYS A 147 17.01 -9.73 9.58
C LYS A 147 15.90 -10.53 8.90
N LEU A 148 14.87 -9.86 8.38
CA LEU A 148 13.82 -10.50 7.61
C LEU A 148 14.40 -11.08 6.31
N GLU A 149 13.79 -12.14 5.80
CA GLU A 149 14.15 -12.68 4.49
C GLU A 149 13.94 -11.65 3.38
N SER A 150 14.68 -11.75 2.28
CA SER A 150 14.58 -10.79 1.16
C SER A 150 13.14 -10.67 0.64
N ALA A 151 12.42 -11.79 0.53
CA ALA A 151 11.01 -11.79 0.13
C ALA A 151 10.14 -11.02 1.13
N GLN A 152 10.30 -11.26 2.43
CA GLN A 152 9.57 -10.55 3.47
C GLN A 152 9.83 -9.04 3.42
N ARG A 153 11.10 -8.64 3.24
CA ARG A 153 11.45 -7.21 3.10
C ARG A 153 10.75 -6.61 1.88
N ALA A 154 10.79 -7.29 0.73
CA ALA A 154 10.12 -6.84 -0.48
C ALA A 154 8.60 -6.69 -0.30
N MET A 155 7.95 -7.65 0.36
CA MET A 155 6.50 -7.62 0.64
C MET A 155 6.07 -6.43 1.50
N PHE A 156 6.99 -5.86 2.30
CA PHE A 156 6.74 -4.65 3.07
C PHE A 156 7.13 -3.36 2.35
N THR A 157 7.78 -3.41 1.18
CA THR A 157 8.37 -2.21 0.55
C THR A 157 8.26 -2.20 -0.97
N THR A 158 9.02 -3.03 -1.67
CA THR A 158 9.34 -2.86 -3.10
C THR A 158 8.34 -3.54 -4.04
N ILE A 159 7.42 -4.34 -3.52
CA ILE A 159 6.28 -4.84 -4.31
C ILE A 159 5.28 -3.74 -4.67
N TYR A 160 5.28 -2.62 -3.94
CA TYR A 160 4.37 -1.50 -4.16
C TYR A 160 4.99 -0.46 -5.10
N ASN A 161 4.19 0.21 -5.93
CA ASN A 161 4.64 1.40 -6.67
C ASN A 161 4.73 2.64 -5.76
N ALA A 162 5.16 3.78 -6.31
CA ALA A 162 5.36 5.01 -5.55
C ALA A 162 4.05 5.53 -4.94
N ALA A 163 2.92 5.40 -5.64
CA ALA A 163 1.61 5.77 -5.10
C ALA A 163 1.24 4.89 -3.90
N GLY A 164 1.36 3.56 -4.04
CA GLY A 164 1.08 2.63 -2.96
C GLY A 164 2.00 2.83 -1.74
N ARG A 165 3.29 3.06 -1.96
CA ARG A 165 4.24 3.38 -0.87
C ARG A 165 3.87 4.70 -0.19
N TYR A 166 3.42 5.70 -0.93
CA TYR A 166 2.96 6.96 -0.36
C TYR A 166 1.75 6.75 0.57
N GLU A 167 0.73 5.99 0.16
CA GLU A 167 -0.43 5.69 1.02
C GLU A 167 -0.04 4.94 2.30
N ILE A 168 0.88 3.98 2.17
CA ILE A 168 1.41 3.23 3.32
C ILE A 168 2.13 4.18 4.28
N ILE A 169 3.00 5.04 3.76
CA ILE A 169 3.76 6.01 4.55
C ILE A 169 2.83 6.97 5.27
N ASP A 170 1.88 7.58 4.54
CA ASP A 170 0.92 8.52 5.10
C ASP A 170 0.11 7.89 6.24
N CYS A 171 -0.37 6.65 6.06
CA CYS A 171 -1.06 5.93 7.12
C CYS A 171 -0.14 5.65 8.32
N LEU A 172 1.09 5.18 8.11
CA LEU A 172 2.03 4.88 9.19
C LEU A 172 2.38 6.13 10.00
N GLU A 173 2.50 7.28 9.34
CA GLU A 173 2.82 8.56 9.95
C GLU A 173 1.63 9.12 10.75
N ASN A 174 0.42 9.07 10.18
CA ASN A 174 -0.73 9.81 10.70
C ASN A 174 -1.72 8.97 11.53
N ALA A 175 -1.77 7.65 11.36
CA ALA A 175 -2.70 6.82 12.11
C ALA A 175 -2.34 6.77 13.60
N SER A 176 -3.36 6.90 14.45
CA SER A 176 -3.25 6.76 15.91
C SER A 176 -2.67 5.41 16.32
N CYS A 177 -2.09 5.37 17.52
CA CYS A 177 -1.68 4.12 18.13
C CYS A 177 -2.92 3.28 18.55
N THR A 178 -2.79 1.97 18.54
CA THR A 178 -3.81 0.96 18.83
C THR A 178 -3.31 -0.01 19.90
N ASP A 179 -4.24 -0.70 20.58
CA ASP A 179 -3.88 -1.71 21.59
C ASP A 179 -3.16 -2.93 20.98
N ASN A 180 -3.29 -3.12 19.67
CA ASN A 180 -2.58 -4.13 18.89
C ASN A 180 -1.86 -3.44 17.72
N GLU A 181 -0.60 -3.07 17.93
CA GLU A 181 0.20 -2.32 16.94
C GLU A 181 0.62 -3.16 15.74
N GLU A 182 0.70 -4.49 15.88
CA GLU A 182 0.88 -5.40 14.75
C GLU A 182 -0.29 -5.25 13.78
N ALA A 183 -1.52 -5.35 14.29
CA ALA A 183 -2.74 -5.16 13.51
C ALA A 183 -2.87 -3.72 12.98
N GLY A 184 -2.50 -2.72 13.79
CA GLY A 184 -2.49 -1.31 13.39
C GLY A 184 -1.57 -1.04 12.19
N ARG A 185 -0.35 -1.62 12.21
CA ARG A 185 0.55 -1.58 11.04
C ARG A 185 -0.06 -2.30 9.85
N GLN A 186 -0.56 -3.53 10.02
CA GLN A 186 -1.15 -4.31 8.92
C GLN A 186 -2.32 -3.57 8.25
N ALA A 187 -3.12 -2.84 9.03
CA ALA A 187 -4.21 -2.02 8.50
C ALA A 187 -3.73 -0.92 7.54
N CYS A 188 -2.52 -0.38 7.72
CA CYS A 188 -1.93 0.58 6.78
C CYS A 188 -1.48 -0.04 5.46
N TYR A 189 -1.12 -1.32 5.46
CA TYR A 189 -0.73 -2.03 4.24
C TYR A 189 -1.94 -2.55 3.47
N LYS A 190 -2.96 -3.03 4.19
CA LYS A 190 -4.07 -3.81 3.62
C LYS A 190 -4.71 -3.19 2.38
N PRO A 191 -5.15 -1.91 2.35
CA PRO A 191 -5.78 -1.33 1.17
C PRO A 191 -4.86 -1.38 -0.05
N THR A 192 -3.57 -1.14 0.17
CA THR A 192 -2.56 -1.18 -0.88
C THR A 192 -2.25 -2.62 -1.30
N SER A 193 -2.18 -3.57 -0.36
CA SER A 193 -1.95 -4.98 -0.66
C SER A 193 -3.12 -5.62 -1.43
N ASP A 194 -4.36 -5.27 -1.08
CA ASP A 194 -5.57 -5.79 -1.73
C ASP A 194 -5.69 -5.30 -3.21
N ALA A 195 -5.02 -4.21 -3.57
CA ALA A 195 -5.05 -3.60 -4.89
C ALA A 195 -3.79 -3.88 -5.76
N LEU A 196 -2.99 -4.89 -5.39
CA LEU A 196 -1.75 -5.23 -6.11
C LEU A 196 -2.00 -5.73 -7.53
N LEU A 197 -3.07 -6.51 -7.72
CA LEU A 197 -3.46 -7.08 -9.00
C LEU A 197 -4.93 -6.80 -9.24
N TRP A 198 -5.27 -6.45 -10.47
CA TRP A 198 -6.66 -6.26 -10.86
C TRP A 198 -7.20 -7.51 -11.56
N PHE A 199 -8.41 -7.93 -11.20
CA PHE A 199 -9.17 -8.98 -11.88
C PHE A 199 -10.58 -8.47 -12.20
N PRO A 200 -11.26 -9.01 -13.23
CA PRO A 200 -12.69 -8.75 -13.40
C PRO A 200 -13.47 -9.37 -12.23
N ASP A 201 -14.52 -8.67 -11.79
CA ASP A 201 -15.50 -9.19 -10.82
C ASP A 201 -16.36 -10.33 -11.41
#